data_AF-A0A379W148-F1
#
_entry.id   AF-A0A379W148-F1
#
_cell.length_a   1.000
_cell.length_b   1.000
_cell.length_c   1.000
_cell.angle_alpha   90.00
_cell.angle_beta   90.00
_cell.angle_gamma   90.00
#
_symmetry.space_group_name_H-M   'P 1'
#
loop_
_entity.id
_entity.type
_entity.pdbx_description
1 polymer ?
#
loop_
_entity_poly.entity_id
_entity_poly.type
_entity_poly.pdbx_seq_one_letter_code
_entity_poly.pdbx_strand_id
1 'polypeptide(L)' 'MPQHDQLHRYLFENFAVRGELVTVSETLQQILDNHNYPQP' A
#
# COMPACT_ATOMS: atom_id res chain seq x y z
N MET A 1 4.14 4.79 16.05
CA MET A 1 4.91 5.42 14.95
C MET A 1 4.02 5.38 13.74
N PRO A 2 3.68 6.52 13.09
CA PRO A 2 2.89 6.47 11.87
C PRO A 2 3.71 5.71 10.83
N GLN A 3 3.21 4.56 10.40
CA GLN A 3 3.82 3.79 9.34
C GLN A 3 3.47 4.52 8.04
N HIS A 4 4.36 5.44 7.64
CA HIS A 4 4.26 6.13 6.37
C HIS A 4 4.06 5.12 5.25
N ASP A 5 3.24 5.51 4.27
CA ASP A 5 2.96 4.67 3.12
C ASP A 5 4.25 4.29 2.39
N GLN A 6 4.43 2.98 2.21
CA GLN A 6 5.67 2.41 1.72
C GLN A 6 5.39 1.22 0.82
N LEU A 7 6.26 1.05 -0.16
CA LEU A 7 6.27 -0.10 -1.06
C LEU A 7 7.63 -0.79 -0.91
N HIS A 8 7.59 -2.03 -0.42
CA HIS A 8 8.75 -2.89 -0.27
C HIS A 8 8.76 -3.92 -1.39
N ARG A 9 9.91 -4.06 -2.08
CA ARG A 9 10.11 -5.00 -3.18
C ARG A 9 11.09 -6.09 -2.74
N TYR A 10 10.72 -7.33 -3.00
CA TYR A 10 11.52 -8.51 -2.66
C TYR A 10 11.76 -9.35 -3.91
N LEU A 11 12.98 -9.87 -4.01
CA LEU A 11 13.33 -10.89 -4.98
C LEU A 11 13.64 -12.17 -4.20
N PHE A 12 12.99 -13.26 -4.55
CA PHE A 12 13.27 -14.55 -3.93
C PHE A 12 14.41 -15.20 -4.71
N GLU A 13 15.67 -14.92 -4.39
CA GLU A 13 16.84 -15.34 -5.21
C GLU A 13 16.83 -16.80 -5.71
N ASN A 14 16.29 -17.73 -4.90
CA ASN A 14 16.23 -19.16 -5.24
C ASN A 14 14.99 -19.58 -6.05
N PHE A 15 14.08 -18.65 -6.33
CA PHE A 15 12.83 -18.86 -7.06
C PHE A 15 12.63 -17.73 -8.07
N ALA A 16 12.16 -18.02 -9.28
CA ALA A 16 11.94 -16.99 -10.30
C ALA A 16 10.69 -16.12 -10.02
N VAL A 17 10.53 -15.65 -8.79
CA VAL A 17 9.36 -14.95 -8.28
C VAL A 17 9.81 -13.66 -7.60
N ARG A 18 9.04 -12.60 -7.84
CA ARG A 18 9.16 -11.32 -7.13
C ARG A 18 7.96 -11.11 -6.22
N GLY A 19 8.17 -10.52 -5.06
CA GLY A 19 7.11 -10.14 -4.12
C GLY A 19 7.11 -8.64 -3.88
N GLU A 20 5.93 -8.06 -3.67
CA GLU A 20 5.76 -6.64 -3.38
C GLU A 20 4.80 -6.53 -2.18
N LEU A 21 5.18 -5.77 -1.16
CA LEU A 21 4.35 -5.46 0.00
C LEU A 21 4.14 -3.96 0.05
N VAL A 22 2.89 -3.52 0.10
CA VAL A 22 2.54 -2.10 0.08
C VAL A 22 1.55 -1.76 1.18
N THR A 23 1.76 -0.63 1.84
CA THR A 23 0.82 -0.02 2.78
C THR A 23 0.51 1.39 2.27
N VAL A 24 -0.77 1.69 2.04
CA VAL A 24 -1.26 2.97 1.48
C VAL A 24 -2.37 3.60 2.33
N SER A 25 -2.23 3.50 3.65
CA SER A 25 -3.27 3.93 4.59
C SER A 25 -3.48 5.45 4.56
N GLU A 26 -2.39 6.23 4.46
CA GLU A 26 -2.46 7.70 4.45
C GLU A 26 -2.95 8.23 3.11
N THR A 27 -2.41 7.69 2.02
CA THR A 27 -2.79 8.00 0.64
C THR A 27 -4.26 7.66 0.41
N LEU A 28 -4.73 6.52 0.95
CA LEU A 28 -6.15 6.17 0.88
C LEU A 28 -7.02 7.19 1.62
N GLN A 29 -6.63 7.60 2.84
CA GLN A 29 -7.38 8.62 3.58
C GLN A 29 -7.46 9.93 2.79
N GLN A 30 -6.35 10.41 2.23
CA GLN A 30 -6.33 11.64 1.42
C GLN A 30 -7.17 11.54 0.14
N ILE A 31 -7.25 10.36 -0.49
CA ILE A 31 -8.10 10.12 -1.66
C ILE A 31 -9.57 10.14 -1.26
N LEU A 32 -9.93 9.54 -0.13
CA LEU A 32 -11.30 9.51 0.36
C LEU A 32 -11.75 10.87 0.90
N ASP A 33 -10.80 11.67 1.41
CA ASP A 33 -11.07 13.03 1.86
C ASP A 33 -11.65 13.86 0.70
N ASN A 34 -12.77 14.54 0.97
CA ASN A 34 -13.57 15.31 0.02
C ASN A 34 -14.36 14.48 -1.02
N HIS A 35 -14.39 13.16 -0.92
CA HIS A 35 -15.21 12.30 -1.76
C HIS A 35 -16.23 11.53 -0.90
N ASN A 36 -17.52 11.74 -1.16
CA ASN A 36 -18.59 11.07 -0.42
C ASN A 36 -18.91 9.69 -1.01
N TYR A 37 -17.90 8.82 -1.06
CA TYR A 37 -18.07 7.45 -1.55
C TYR A 37 -18.91 6.63 -0.58
N PRO A 38 -19.90 5.86 -1.06
CA PRO A 38 -20.67 4.97 -0.20
C PRO A 38 -19.76 3.88 0.37
N GLN A 39 -20.02 3.49 1.63
CA GLN A 39 -19.34 2.37 2.25
C GLN A 39 -19.78 1.06 1.55
N PRO A 40 -18.86 0.12 1.28
CA PRO A 40 -19.14 -1.15 0.61
C PRO A 40 -19.95 -2.13 1.46
#